data_AF-A0A2E1F520-F1
#
_entry.id   AF-A0A2E1F520-F1
#
_cell.length_a   1.000
_cell.length_b   1.000
_cell.length_c   1.000
_cell.angle_alpha   90.00
_cell.angle_beta   90.00
_cell.angle_gamma   90.00
#
_symmetry.space_group_name_H-M   'P 1'
#
loop_
_entity.id
_entity.type
_entity.pdbx_description
1 polymer ?
#
loop_
_entity_poly.entity_id
_entity_poly.type
_entity_poly.pdbx_seq_one_letter_code
_entity_poly.pdbx_strand_id
1 'polypeptide(L)'
;MKKLLLVSVMFISASLIADGHDKKEKNTKERMQNHPNHLISFKDCKETKEGIGGLLFAADSAWKEVEMSPENQEKWEEAIVLVDLAANYSTIYDVWCKDMVNQRMKMRMKADKKKDGKQKQKNKEDN
;
A
#
# COMPACT_ATOMS: atom_id res chain seq x y z
N MET A 1 13.90 48.24 5.22
CA MET A 1 13.65 46.90 4.65
C MET A 1 13.26 47.04 3.18
N LYS A 2 14.20 46.87 2.25
CA LYS A 2 13.99 47.05 0.79
C LYS A 2 14.72 45.98 -0.06
N LYS A 3 15.03 44.81 0.51
CA LYS A 3 15.77 43.74 -0.19
C LYS A 3 15.16 42.34 -0.03
N LEU A 4 13.82 42.24 -0.04
CA LEU A 4 13.12 40.96 0.13
C LEU A 4 11.97 40.75 -0.87
N LEU A 5 12.05 41.37 -2.04
CA LEU A 5 11.02 41.28 -3.10
C LEU A 5 11.60 41.05 -4.50
N LEU A 6 12.70 40.30 -4.64
CA LEU A 6 13.31 40.04 -5.96
C LEU A 6 13.69 38.57 -6.22
N VAL A 7 13.10 37.59 -5.52
CA VAL A 7 13.39 36.17 -5.75
C VAL A 7 12.15 35.33 -6.10
N SER A 8 10.94 35.91 -6.19
CA SER A 8 9.70 35.11 -6.34
C SER A 8 9.09 35.02 -7.75
N VAL A 9 9.80 35.38 -8.83
CA VAL A 9 9.16 35.45 -10.18
C VAL A 9 9.72 34.46 -11.21
N MET A 10 10.72 33.63 -10.88
CA MET A 10 11.40 32.80 -11.89
C MET A 10 11.11 31.30 -11.84
N PHE A 11 9.85 30.89 -11.60
CA PHE A 11 9.45 29.47 -11.68
C PHE A 11 8.09 29.20 -12.37
N ILE A 12 7.53 30.16 -13.11
CA ILE A 12 6.19 29.97 -13.73
C ILE A 12 6.23 29.57 -15.23
N SER A 13 7.39 29.54 -15.90
CA SER A 13 7.41 29.40 -17.37
C SER A 13 7.75 28.01 -17.94
N ALA A 14 7.67 26.91 -17.19
CA ALA A 14 8.07 25.58 -17.69
C ALA A 14 6.96 24.50 -17.77
N SER A 15 5.67 24.86 -17.83
CA SER A 15 4.59 23.85 -17.95
C SER A 15 3.82 23.88 -19.26
N LEU A 16 4.37 24.48 -20.31
CA LEU A 16 3.86 24.34 -21.67
C LEU A 16 4.90 23.63 -22.52
N ILE A 17 4.76 22.31 -22.65
CA ILE A 17 4.97 21.45 -23.83
C ILE A 17 4.78 20.00 -23.39
N ALA A 18 3.79 19.30 -23.95
CA ALA A 18 3.97 18.04 -24.68
C ALA A 18 2.62 17.35 -24.89
N ASP A 19 2.30 17.25 -26.17
CA ASP A 19 1.17 16.60 -26.79
C ASP A 19 1.12 15.07 -26.51
N GLY A 20 -0.08 14.49 -26.44
CA GLY A 20 -0.31 13.13 -26.92
C GLY A 20 -0.36 11.90 -25.99
N HIS A 21 -0.01 11.95 -24.69
CA HIS A 21 0.07 10.73 -23.86
C HIS A 21 -0.86 10.64 -22.62
N ASP A 22 -1.96 11.40 -22.54
CA ASP A 22 -2.59 11.60 -21.22
C ASP A 22 -3.99 11.00 -20.97
N LYS A 23 -4.68 10.43 -21.96
CA LYS A 23 -6.11 10.09 -21.74
C LYS A 23 -6.35 8.86 -20.86
N LYS A 24 -5.43 7.90 -20.85
CA LYS A 24 -5.55 6.64 -20.09
C LYS A 24 -5.00 6.77 -18.67
N GLU A 25 -3.93 7.53 -18.51
CA GLU A 25 -3.31 7.81 -17.22
C GLU A 25 -4.14 8.78 -16.39
N LYS A 26 -4.67 9.87 -17.00
CA LYS A 26 -5.67 10.74 -16.34
C LYS A 26 -6.89 9.95 -15.87
N ASN A 27 -7.50 9.13 -16.73
CA ASN A 27 -8.66 8.31 -16.33
C ASN A 27 -8.37 7.33 -15.19
N THR A 28 -7.16 6.80 -15.11
CA THR A 28 -6.77 5.85 -14.05
C THR A 28 -6.49 6.60 -12.75
N LYS A 29 -5.78 7.73 -12.83
CA LYS A 29 -5.47 8.60 -11.69
C LYS A 29 -6.75 9.24 -11.12
N GLU A 30 -7.66 9.66 -11.98
CA GLU A 30 -8.99 10.20 -11.67
C GLU A 30 -9.92 9.12 -11.10
N ARG A 31 -9.91 7.88 -11.62
CA ARG A 31 -10.61 6.74 -10.99
C ARG A 31 -10.07 6.37 -9.61
N MET A 32 -8.77 6.52 -9.38
CA MET A 32 -8.15 6.28 -8.08
C MET A 32 -8.44 7.42 -7.09
N GLN A 33 -8.54 8.66 -7.56
CA GLN A 33 -8.91 9.83 -6.76
C GLN A 33 -10.41 9.86 -6.42
N ASN A 34 -11.27 9.27 -7.24
CA ASN A 34 -12.72 9.25 -7.06
C ASN A 34 -13.27 8.00 -6.35
N HIS A 35 -12.42 7.16 -5.75
CA HIS A 35 -12.88 6.04 -4.91
C HIS A 35 -13.07 6.54 -3.46
N PRO A 36 -14.19 6.22 -2.79
CA PRO A 36 -14.54 6.79 -1.47
C PRO A 36 -13.59 6.46 -0.30
N ASN A 37 -12.47 5.76 -0.52
CA ASN A 37 -11.46 5.37 0.48
C ASN A 37 -10.07 5.94 0.13
N HIS A 38 -9.99 7.25 -0.11
CA HIS A 38 -8.78 7.94 -0.61
C HIS A 38 -7.76 8.33 0.48
N LEU A 39 -7.93 7.90 1.74
CA LEU A 39 -7.01 8.28 2.83
C LEU A 39 -5.66 7.56 2.78
N ILE A 40 -5.58 6.39 2.15
CA ILE A 40 -4.38 5.56 2.13
C ILE A 40 -4.20 4.93 0.74
N SER A 41 -2.97 4.84 0.24
CA SER A 41 -2.70 4.27 -1.07
C SER A 41 -2.57 2.73 -1.01
N PHE A 42 -2.66 2.06 -2.14
CA PHE A 42 -2.39 0.61 -2.20
C PHE A 42 -0.96 0.26 -1.74
N LYS A 43 0.02 1.16 -1.96
CA LYS A 43 1.39 0.95 -1.51
C LYS A 43 1.42 0.98 0.02
N ASP A 44 0.82 2.01 0.61
CA ASP A 44 0.75 2.15 2.07
C ASP A 44 -0.04 1.01 2.71
N CYS A 45 -1.07 0.49 2.04
CA CYS A 45 -1.77 -0.71 2.47
C CYS A 45 -0.89 -1.96 2.50
N LYS A 46 0.01 -2.11 1.53
CA LYS A 46 0.97 -3.22 1.51
C LYS A 46 1.96 -3.08 2.67
N GLU A 47 2.48 -1.88 2.86
CA GLU A 47 3.41 -1.57 3.96
C GLU A 47 2.74 -1.74 5.34
N THR A 48 1.48 -1.31 5.50
CA THR A 48 0.69 -1.51 6.72
C THR A 48 0.53 -2.99 7.03
N LYS A 49 0.18 -3.81 6.02
CA LYS A 49 0.08 -5.27 6.18
C LYS A 49 1.40 -5.90 6.60
N GLU A 50 2.51 -5.49 5.98
CA GLU A 50 3.84 -5.99 6.30
C GLU A 50 4.26 -5.56 7.71
N GLY A 51 3.96 -4.33 8.11
CA GLY A 51 4.18 -3.81 9.46
C GLY A 51 3.42 -4.59 10.53
N ILE A 52 2.13 -4.89 10.31
CA ILE A 52 1.34 -5.77 11.20
C ILE A 52 2.04 -7.13 11.36
N GLY A 53 2.50 -7.72 10.26
CA GLY A 53 3.23 -8.99 10.30
C GLY A 53 4.54 -8.90 11.09
N GLY A 54 5.29 -7.81 10.92
CA GLY A 54 6.52 -7.56 11.67
C GLY A 54 6.28 -7.42 13.18
N LEU A 55 5.24 -6.68 13.57
CA LEU A 55 4.85 -6.52 14.98
C LEU A 55 4.43 -7.86 15.61
N LEU A 56 3.63 -8.66 14.90
CA LEU A 56 3.23 -9.99 15.37
C LEU A 56 4.42 -10.94 15.49
N PHE A 57 5.38 -10.89 14.56
CA PHE A 57 6.60 -11.68 14.65
C PHE A 57 7.48 -11.28 15.84
N ALA A 58 7.61 -9.98 16.10
CA ALA A 58 8.32 -9.48 17.26
C ALA A 58 7.61 -9.89 18.57
N ALA A 59 6.28 -9.78 18.61
CA ALA A 59 5.49 -10.20 19.75
C ALA A 59 5.64 -11.70 20.05
N ASP A 60 5.62 -12.55 19.02
CA ASP A 60 5.86 -14.01 19.16
C ASP A 60 7.27 -14.31 19.70
N SER A 61 8.26 -13.49 19.33
CA SER A 61 9.62 -13.61 19.84
C SER A 61 9.68 -13.24 21.33
N ALA A 62 9.08 -12.11 21.73
CA ALA A 62 8.97 -11.70 23.13
C ALA A 62 8.17 -12.73 23.96
N TRP A 63 7.10 -13.29 23.39
CA TRP A 63 6.28 -14.31 24.04
C TRP A 63 7.07 -15.58 24.36
N LYS A 64 7.94 -16.03 23.46
CA LYS A 64 8.83 -17.19 23.75
C LYS A 64 9.77 -16.92 24.91
N GLU A 65 10.25 -15.68 25.07
CA GLU A 65 11.06 -15.30 26.22
C GLU A 65 10.26 -15.30 27.52
N VAL A 66 9.00 -14.85 27.47
CA VAL A 66 8.05 -14.98 28.58
C VAL A 66 7.81 -16.43 28.97
N GLU A 67 7.65 -17.35 28.00
CA GLU A 67 7.46 -18.78 28.28
C GLU A 67 8.67 -19.39 28.99
N MET A 68 9.88 -18.89 28.72
CA MET A 68 11.12 -19.33 29.36
C MET A 68 11.35 -18.69 30.73
N SER A 69 10.88 -17.46 30.96
CA SER A 69 11.02 -16.72 32.22
C SER A 69 9.74 -15.91 32.50
N PRO A 70 8.69 -16.56 33.05
CA PRO A 70 7.39 -15.92 33.27
C PRO A 70 7.43 -14.75 34.27
N GLU A 71 8.43 -14.68 35.13
CA GLU A 71 8.68 -13.59 36.06
C GLU A 71 9.26 -12.33 35.40
N ASN A 72 9.71 -12.42 34.14
CA ASN A 72 10.26 -11.28 33.42
C ASN A 72 9.15 -10.33 32.94
N GLN A 73 8.81 -9.37 33.81
CA GLN A 73 7.76 -8.38 33.56
C GLN A 73 8.04 -7.51 32.33
N GLU A 74 9.30 -7.21 32.02
CA GLU A 74 9.67 -6.41 30.83
C GLU A 74 9.25 -7.12 29.54
N LYS A 75 9.44 -8.44 29.48
CA LYS A 75 9.07 -9.23 28.31
C LYS A 75 7.57 -9.41 28.14
N TRP A 76 6.83 -9.48 29.25
CA TRP A 76 5.37 -9.38 29.22
C TRP A 76 4.90 -8.05 28.64
N GLU A 77 5.49 -6.95 29.10
CA GLU A 77 5.15 -5.61 28.60
C GLU A 77 5.48 -5.46 27.11
N GLU A 78 6.66 -5.91 26.68
CA GLU A 78 7.07 -5.92 25.28
C GLU A 78 6.06 -6.70 24.41
N ALA A 79 5.72 -7.93 24.80
CA ALA A 79 4.77 -8.75 24.06
C ALA A 79 3.40 -8.07 23.95
N ILE A 80 2.88 -7.51 25.05
CA ILE A 80 1.58 -6.84 25.10
C ILE A 80 1.55 -5.59 24.21
N VAL A 81 2.56 -4.72 24.31
CA VAL A 81 2.63 -3.49 23.51
C VAL A 81 2.71 -3.82 22.01
N LEU A 82 3.48 -4.84 21.63
CA LEU A 82 3.62 -5.25 20.24
C LEU A 82 2.31 -5.80 19.66
N VAL A 83 1.59 -6.66 20.40
CA VAL A 83 0.29 -7.18 19.93
C VAL A 83 -0.79 -6.09 19.89
N ASP A 84 -0.80 -5.17 20.85
CA ASP A 84 -1.76 -4.05 20.85
C ASP A 84 -1.52 -3.11 19.66
N LEU A 85 -0.25 -2.79 19.39
CA LEU A 85 0.10 -2.00 18.20
C LEU A 85 -0.32 -2.73 16.91
N ALA A 86 -0.07 -4.04 16.82
CA ALA A 86 -0.50 -4.84 15.67
C ALA A 86 -2.02 -4.85 15.50
N ALA A 87 -2.79 -4.91 16.60
CA ALA A 87 -4.25 -4.88 16.57
C ALA A 87 -4.79 -3.51 16.12
N ASN A 88 -4.20 -2.42 16.61
CA ASN A 88 -4.56 -1.06 16.19
C ASN A 88 -4.29 -0.85 14.69
N TYR A 89 -3.12 -1.24 14.18
CA TYR A 89 -2.85 -1.16 12.73
C TYR A 89 -3.69 -2.14 11.91
N SER A 90 -4.08 -3.29 12.46
CA SER A 90 -5.02 -4.21 11.81
C SER A 90 -6.39 -3.57 11.59
N THR A 91 -6.85 -2.73 12.52
CA THR A 91 -8.08 -1.95 12.35
C THR A 91 -7.95 -0.94 11.20
N ILE A 92 -6.81 -0.24 11.10
CA ILE A 92 -6.53 0.66 9.97
C ILE A 92 -6.57 -0.12 8.64
N TYR A 93 -5.95 -1.31 8.61
CA TYR A 93 -5.95 -2.15 7.41
C TYR A 93 -7.37 -2.63 7.04
N ASP A 94 -8.17 -3.05 8.01
CA ASP A 94 -9.54 -3.55 7.74
C ASP A 94 -10.43 -2.43 7.18
N VAL A 95 -10.39 -1.24 7.78
CA VAL A 95 -11.23 -0.10 7.38
C VAL A 95 -10.80 0.49 6.03
N TRP A 96 -9.50 0.68 5.81
CA TRP A 96 -9.02 1.48 4.68
C TRP A 96 -8.41 0.66 3.54
N CYS A 97 -7.92 -0.55 3.81
CA CYS A 97 -7.09 -1.29 2.86
C CYS A 97 -7.71 -2.56 2.29
N LYS A 98 -8.43 -3.33 3.10
CA LYS A 98 -8.89 -4.67 2.75
C LYS A 98 -9.63 -4.74 1.43
N ASP A 99 -10.59 -3.84 1.21
CA ASP A 99 -11.38 -3.82 -0.02
C ASP A 99 -10.55 -3.42 -1.24
N MET A 100 -9.71 -2.40 -1.12
CA MET A 100 -8.83 -1.95 -2.19
C MET A 100 -7.88 -3.07 -2.64
N VAL A 101 -7.26 -3.76 -1.67
CA VAL A 101 -6.34 -4.87 -1.93
C VAL A 101 -7.08 -6.03 -2.59
N ASN A 102 -8.25 -6.41 -2.07
CA ASN A 102 -9.07 -7.48 -2.62
C ASN A 102 -9.51 -7.18 -4.07
N GLN A 103 -9.95 -5.96 -4.36
CA GLN A 103 -10.31 -5.55 -5.71
C GLN A 103 -9.11 -5.61 -6.66
N ARG A 104 -7.95 -5.11 -6.24
CA ARG A 104 -6.73 -5.15 -7.06
C ARG A 104 -6.28 -6.57 -7.36
N MET A 105 -6.34 -7.47 -6.38
CA MET A 105 -6.01 -8.88 -6.58
C MET A 105 -7.00 -9.58 -7.52
N LYS A 106 -8.31 -9.33 -7.37
CA LYS A 106 -9.32 -9.84 -8.31
C LYS A 106 -9.06 -9.38 -9.75
N MET A 107 -8.68 -8.12 -9.95
CA MET A 107 -8.34 -7.60 -11.28
C MET A 107 -7.08 -8.26 -11.86
N ARG A 108 -6.04 -8.48 -11.04
CA ARG A 108 -4.82 -9.21 -11.45
C ARG A 108 -5.15 -10.64 -11.90
N MET A 109 -5.88 -11.40 -11.08
CA MET A 109 -6.28 -12.77 -11.42
C MET A 109 -7.09 -12.86 -12.72
N LYS A 110 -7.98 -11.90 -12.97
CA LYS A 110 -8.72 -11.82 -14.24
C LYS A 110 -7.80 -11.51 -15.43
N ALA A 111 -6.82 -10.63 -15.25
CA ALA A 111 -5.85 -10.30 -16.29
C ALA A 111 -4.96 -11.50 -16.63
N ASP A 112 -4.50 -12.24 -15.62
CA ASP A 112 -3.65 -13.42 -15.79
C ASP A 112 -4.42 -14.54 -16.51
N LYS A 113 -5.65 -14.85 -16.10
CA LYS A 113 -6.52 -15.80 -16.82
C LYS A 113 -6.74 -15.44 -18.29
N LYS A 114 -6.86 -14.15 -18.61
CA LYS A 114 -6.98 -13.67 -19.99
C LYS A 114 -5.70 -13.87 -20.80
N LYS A 115 -4.53 -13.67 -20.19
CA LYS A 115 -3.24 -13.92 -20.84
C LYS A 115 -3.06 -15.40 -21.14
N ASP A 116 -3.35 -16.27 -20.16
CA ASP A 116 -3.25 -17.72 -20.31
C ASP A 116 -4.18 -18.24 -21.41
N GLY A 117 -5.41 -17.74 -21.47
CA GLY A 117 -6.36 -18.06 -22.53
C GLY A 117 -5.86 -17.66 -23.92
N LYS A 118 -5.32 -16.45 -24.06
CA LYS A 118 -4.73 -15.98 -25.32
C LYS A 118 -3.50 -16.80 -25.73
N GLN A 119 -2.66 -17.17 -24.78
CA GLN A 119 -1.47 -17.98 -25.04
C GLN A 119 -1.83 -19.40 -25.47
N LYS A 120 -2.85 -20.02 -24.85
CA LYS A 120 -3.39 -21.31 -25.28
C LYS A 120 -4.03 -21.27 -26.67
N GLN A 121 -4.68 -20.16 -27.02
CA GLN A 121 -5.32 -20.00 -28.32
C GLN A 121 -4.27 -19.83 -29.42
N LYS A 122 -3.22 -19.04 -29.17
CA LYS A 122 -2.08 -18.89 -30.09
C LYS A 122 -1.35 -20.21 -30.35
N ASN A 123 -1.08 -20.98 -29.29
CA ASN A 123 -0.45 -22.31 -29.42
C ASN A 123 -1.31 -23.35 -30.17
N LYS A 124 -2.63 -23.12 -30.32
CA LYS A 124 -3.53 -23.95 -31.14
C LYS A 124 -3.60 -23.49 -32.59
N GLU A 125 -3.32 -22.23 -32.87
CA GLU A 125 -3.26 -21.69 -34.23
C GLU A 125 -1.90 -21.98 -34.90
N ASP A 126 -0.85 -22.16 -34.09
CA ASP A 126 0.52 -22.48 -34.54
C ASP A 126 0.81 -24.00 -34.70
N ASN A 127 -0.17 -24.89 -34.45
CA ASN A 127 -0.11 -26.35 -34.66
C ASN A 127 -1.11 -26.80 -35.72
#